data_AF-W2GIV7-F1
#
_entry.id   AF-W2GIV7-F1
#
_cell.length_a   1.000
_cell.length_b   1.000
_cell.length_c   1.000
_cell.angle_alpha   90.00
_cell.angle_beta   90.00
_cell.angle_gamma   90.00
#
_symmetry.space_group_name_H-M   'P 1'
#
loop_
_entity.id
_entity.type
_entity.pdbx_description
1 polymer ?
#
loop_
_entity_poly.entity_id
_entity_poly.type
_entity_poly.pdbx_seq_one_letter_code
_entity_poly.pdbx_strand_id
1 'polypeptide(L)'
;MHEEDDDFDVLLLLTAAHSRREACLSSVRREVHQQMIEGAWRAAMRTRHYLTVSRLDVPCVAAWMALYKNGFDSNFLNATSLT
;
A
#
# COMPACT_ATOMS: atom_id res chain seq x y z
N MET A 1 -18.36 38.87 -35.70
CA MET A 1 -18.23 37.41 -35.92
C MET A 1 -16.83 36.88 -35.65
N HIS A 2 -15.74 37.67 -35.65
CA HIS A 2 -14.40 37.15 -35.35
C HIS A 2 -14.07 37.11 -33.84
N GLU A 3 -14.51 38.12 -33.06
CA GLU A 3 -14.26 38.18 -31.60
C GLU A 3 -14.96 37.06 -30.81
N GLU A 4 -16.16 36.62 -31.23
CA GLU A 4 -16.88 35.52 -30.57
C GLU A 4 -16.21 34.15 -30.79
N ASP A 5 -15.50 33.99 -31.91
CA ASP A 5 -14.74 32.78 -32.26
C ASP A 5 -13.43 32.73 -31.44
N ASP A 6 -12.77 33.89 -31.29
CA ASP A 6 -11.58 34.04 -30.45
C ASP A 6 -11.88 33.78 -28.96
N ASP A 7 -13.02 34.29 -28.44
CA ASP A 7 -13.47 34.05 -27.06
C ASP A 7 -13.80 32.56 -26.81
N PHE A 8 -14.38 31.89 -27.80
CA PHE A 8 -14.67 30.46 -27.75
C PHE A 8 -13.39 29.62 -27.69
N ASP A 9 -12.40 29.96 -28.51
CA ASP A 9 -11.08 29.31 -28.50
C ASP A 9 -10.34 29.51 -27.17
N VAL A 10 -10.41 30.73 -26.61
CA VAL A 10 -9.86 31.01 -25.27
C VAL A 10 -10.56 30.18 -24.19
N LEU A 11 -11.89 30.09 -24.23
CA LEU A 11 -12.66 29.29 -23.28
C LEU A 11 -12.32 27.79 -23.38
N LEU A 12 -12.13 27.28 -24.60
CA LEU A 12 -11.71 25.90 -24.84
C LEU A 12 -10.32 25.62 -24.26
N LEU A 13 -9.37 26.53 -24.48
CA LEU A 13 -8.01 26.47 -23.91
C LEU A 13 -8.03 26.47 -22.39
N LEU A 14 -8.84 27.34 -21.77
CA LEU A 14 -8.98 27.41 -20.32
C LEU A 14 -9.60 26.12 -19.75
N THR A 15 -10.61 25.57 -20.42
CA THR A 15 -11.27 24.32 -19.99
C THR A 15 -10.33 23.13 -20.09
N ALA A 16 -9.53 23.06 -21.17
CA ALA A 16 -8.50 22.04 -21.32
C ALA A 16 -7.40 22.16 -20.26
N ALA A 17 -6.94 23.39 -19.97
CA ALA A 17 -5.96 23.66 -18.93
C ALA A 17 -6.49 23.29 -17.54
N HIS A 18 -7.73 23.65 -17.23
CA HIS A 18 -8.40 23.29 -15.99
C HIS A 18 -8.53 21.78 -15.82
N SER A 19 -8.98 21.07 -16.86
CA SER A 19 -9.13 19.61 -16.83
C SER A 19 -7.80 18.91 -16.57
N ARG A 20 -6.71 19.34 -17.24
CA ARG A 20 -5.37 18.81 -16.97
C ARG A 20 -4.92 19.06 -15.54
N ARG A 21 -5.19 20.27 -15.01
CA ARG A 21 -4.83 20.63 -13.64
C ARG A 21 -5.57 19.76 -12.63
N GLU A 22 -6.88 19.56 -12.80
CA GLU A 22 -7.67 18.69 -11.93
C GLU A 22 -7.21 17.23 -12.01
N ALA A 23 -6.89 16.71 -13.20
CA ALA A 23 -6.32 15.37 -13.35
C ALA A 23 -5.00 15.21 -12.57
N CYS A 24 -4.08 16.17 -12.70
CA CYS A 24 -2.83 16.18 -11.95
C CYS A 24 -3.07 16.24 -10.43
N LEU A 25 -3.93 17.16 -9.98
CA LEU A 25 -4.29 17.29 -8.57
C LEU A 25 -4.94 16.03 -8.00
N SER A 26 -5.80 15.37 -8.78
CA SER A 26 -6.44 14.12 -8.37
C SER A 26 -5.41 13.01 -8.14
N SER A 27 -4.39 12.93 -8.99
CA SER A 27 -3.29 11.97 -8.85
C SER A 27 -2.49 12.23 -7.58
N VAL A 28 -2.08 13.48 -7.35
CA VAL A 28 -1.31 13.87 -6.16
C VAL A 28 -2.13 13.64 -4.89
N ARG A 29 -3.42 14.01 -4.88
CA ARG A 29 -4.31 13.75 -3.73
C ARG A 29 -4.40 12.27 -3.40
N ARG A 30 -4.52 11.41 -4.42
CA ARG A 30 -4.56 9.96 -4.26
C ARG A 30 -3.26 9.44 -3.65
N GLU A 31 -2.12 9.91 -4.12
CA GLU A 31 -0.81 9.49 -3.61
C GLU A 31 -0.61 9.91 -2.15
N VAL A 32 -0.91 11.16 -1.82
CA VAL A 32 -0.84 11.66 -0.43
C VAL A 32 -1.75 10.85 0.48
N HIS A 33 -2.99 10.58 0.05
CA HIS A 33 -3.93 9.79 0.82
C HIS A 33 -3.43 8.35 1.05
N GLN A 34 -2.84 7.72 0.03
CA GLN A 34 -2.24 6.39 0.16
C GLN A 34 -1.10 6.39 1.20
N GLN A 35 -0.20 7.36 1.12
CA GLN A 35 0.90 7.50 2.08
C GLN A 35 0.40 7.72 3.51
N MET A 36 -0.67 8.50 3.70
CA MET A 36 -1.31 8.71 4.99
C MET A 36 -1.88 7.41 5.56
N ILE A 37 -2.62 6.64 4.75
CA ILE A 37 -3.19 5.35 5.16
C ILE A 37 -2.09 4.38 5.56
N GLU A 38 -1.04 4.24 4.73
CA GLU A 38 0.06 3.34 5.04
C GLU A 38 0.81 3.76 6.31
N GLY A 39 1.00 5.06 6.51
CA GLY A 39 1.60 5.61 7.73
C GLY A 39 0.79 5.25 8.97
N ALA A 40 -0.52 5.47 8.93
CA ALA A 40 -1.44 5.13 10.00
C ALA A 40 -1.47 3.62 10.27
N TRP A 41 -1.52 2.80 9.21
CA TRP A 41 -1.51 1.35 9.31
C TRP A 41 -0.20 0.83 9.95
N ARG A 42 0.96 1.32 9.49
CA ARG A 42 2.26 0.96 10.08
C ARG A 42 2.34 1.35 11.56
N ALA A 43 1.82 2.51 11.93
CA ALA A 43 1.76 2.94 13.32
C ALA A 43 0.87 2.00 14.15
N ALA A 44 -0.35 1.71 13.67
CA ALA A 44 -1.27 0.79 14.33
C ALA A 44 -0.67 -0.61 14.51
N MET A 45 0.00 -1.14 13.47
CA MET A 45 0.63 -2.46 13.52
C MET A 45 1.77 -2.50 14.55
N ARG A 46 2.62 -1.46 14.60
CA ARG A 46 3.67 -1.34 15.63
C ARG A 46 3.10 -1.26 17.04
N THR A 47 2.09 -0.41 17.25
CA THR A 47 1.43 -0.28 18.55
C THR A 47 0.84 -1.61 19.00
N ARG A 48 0.12 -2.31 18.11
CA ARG A 48 -0.41 -3.64 18.39
C ARG A 48 0.72 -4.61 18.76
N HIS A 49 1.77 -4.67 17.96
CA HIS A 49 2.92 -5.54 18.23
C HIS A 49 3.50 -5.30 19.62
N TYR A 50 3.83 -4.05 19.97
CA TYR A 50 4.38 -3.72 21.29
C TYR A 50 3.43 -4.05 22.45
N LEU A 51 2.12 -3.90 22.26
CA LEU A 51 1.12 -4.25 23.27
C LEU A 51 0.93 -5.76 23.43
N THR A 52 1.15 -6.54 22.38
CA THR A 52 0.91 -7.99 22.40
C THR A 52 2.17 -8.81 22.61
N VAL A 53 3.36 -8.30 22.27
CA VAL A 53 4.60 -9.10 22.26
C VAL A 53 4.95 -9.65 23.64
N SER A 54 4.64 -8.93 24.71
CA SER A 54 4.84 -9.40 26.09
C SER A 54 3.85 -10.49 26.53
N ARG A 55 2.76 -10.69 25.77
CA ARG A 55 1.78 -11.76 25.98
C ARG A 55 1.95 -12.93 25.03
N LEU A 56 2.86 -12.83 24.06
CA LEU A 56 3.23 -13.95 23.22
C LEU A 56 4.25 -14.78 23.98
N ASP A 57 4.02 -16.09 24.08
CA ASP A 57 5.03 -17.00 24.59
C ASP A 57 6.32 -16.87 23.77
N VAL A 58 7.46 -17.22 24.37
CA VAL A 58 8.73 -17.36 23.64
C VAL A 58 8.44 -18.16 22.38
N PRO A 59 8.84 -17.70 21.18
CA PRO A 59 8.59 -18.45 19.95
C PRO A 59 9.03 -19.88 20.17
N CYS A 60 8.06 -20.80 20.31
CA CYS A 60 8.43 -22.18 20.50
C CYS A 60 9.13 -22.57 19.20
N VAL A 61 10.30 -23.20 19.31
CA VAL A 61 10.97 -23.72 18.13
C VAL A 61 10.10 -24.87 17.64
N ALA A 62 9.13 -24.54 16.79
CA ALA A 62 8.27 -25.52 16.20
C ALA A 62 9.13 -26.44 15.34
N ALA A 63 8.79 -27.73 15.29
CA ALA A 63 9.57 -28.71 14.54
C ALA A 63 9.79 -28.26 13.08
N TRP A 64 8.81 -27.59 12.47
CA TRP A 64 8.92 -27.02 11.14
C TRP A 64 10.02 -25.95 11.03
N MET A 65 10.25 -25.12 12.06
CA MET A 65 11.29 -24.08 12.04
C MET A 65 12.69 -24.71 12.06
N ALA A 66 12.87 -25.80 12.82
CA ALA A 66 14.12 -26.55 12.85
C ALA A 66 14.38 -27.26 11.51
N LEU A 67 13.33 -27.83 10.91
CA LEU A 67 13.39 -28.48 9.59
C LEU A 67 13.60 -27.48 8.46
N TYR A 68 13.02 -26.28 8.55
CA TYR A 68 13.27 -25.22 7.58
C TYR A 68 14.73 -24.74 7.62
N LYS A 69 15.30 -24.65 8.83
CA LYS A 69 16.68 -24.14 9.01
C LYS A 69 17.76 -25.18 8.73
N ASN A 70 17.52 -26.45 9.10
CA ASN A 70 18.54 -27.50 9.11
C ASN A 70 18.13 -28.79 8.38
N GLY A 71 16.90 -28.87 7.88
CA GLY A 71 16.34 -30.07 7.25
C GLY A 71 16.28 -29.98 5.73
N PHE A 72 15.72 -31.02 5.11
CA PHE A 72 15.44 -31.08 3.67
C PHE A 72 13.99 -30.72 3.39
N ASP A 73 13.70 -30.16 2.21
CA ASP A 73 12.36 -29.73 1.80
C ASP A 73 11.29 -30.82 1.94
N SER A 74 11.64 -32.08 1.68
CA SER A 74 10.76 -33.24 1.86
C SER A 74 10.29 -33.42 3.31
N ASN A 75 11.17 -33.17 4.27
CA ASN A 75 10.86 -33.30 5.70
C ASN A 75 10.00 -32.13 6.18
N PHE A 76 10.27 -30.93 5.66
CA PHE A 76 9.48 -29.75 5.95
C PHE A 76 8.02 -29.92 5.48
N LEU A 77 7.82 -30.29 4.20
CA LEU A 77 6.49 -30.49 3.62
C LEU A 77 5.68 -31.56 4.35
N ASN A 78 6.33 -32.67 4.74
CA ASN A 78 5.68 -33.75 5.48
C ASN A 78 5.27 -33.30 6.90
N ALA A 79 6.12 -32.54 7.58
CA ALA A 79 5.85 -32.04 8.93
C ALA A 79 4.80 -30.93 8.98
N THR A 80 4.66 -30.12 7.92
CA THR A 80 3.68 -29.03 7.85
C THR A 80 2.38 -29.43 7.17
N SER A 81 2.31 -30.61 6.55
CA SER A 81 1.17 -31.06 5.73
C SER A 81 0.72 -30.01 4.70
N LEU A 82 1.68 -29.20 4.21
CA LEU A 82 1.48 -28.20 3.16
C LEU A 82 1.61 -28.93 1.81
N THR A 83 0.66 -29.79 1.51
CA THR A 83 0.50 -30.46 0.21
C THR A 83 -0.80 -30.03 -0.43
#